data_AF-A0AAD5A136-F1
#
_entry.id   AF-A0AAD5A136-F1
#
_cell.length_a   1.000
_cell.length_b   1.000
_cell.length_c   1.000
_cell.angle_alpha   90.00
_cell.angle_beta   90.00
_cell.angle_gamma   90.00
#
_symmetry.space_group_name_H-M   'P 1'
#
loop_
_entity.id
_entity.type
_entity.pdbx_description
1 polymer ?
#
loop_
_entity_poly.entity_id
_entity_poly.type
_entity_poly.pdbx_seq_one_letter_code
_entity_poly.pdbx_strand_id
1 'polypeptide(L)'
;MAEAQSFEEQFAHRFSEQDEEYQKYLQQPEVQPPVVEAWRSRDTRTETVLIAAVSVVVVLSHLAGVLLKQRAPTDPLFYVFALYALLSVVNLIIGLEQDGIIDSFVTFYLKQANPHINTAHGHMISYWDGCAHYLMYLLMVAAITWGESYRLIGLYWLGSFLMQVIVYIPGSVVGKYGAQLNALFLLHLLYVSVSVWACFRVFIQTATRDIPPTNVQCEQVKSLLHRPVDLFFILGLIITSIFSVLRGLVVLDCPADWCRDYLLNYEPYLKDTSAYPTVQMLVNMLYSTPCVIMMMYGLCVPGCDWLPDLSLVHAGAIAQAQFCHIGASLHTRTPVMYRIPSERLLFFCTFNLFYALIPQALSYRCISRPAFFISTTQHSRTN
;
A
#
# COMPACT_ATOMS: atom_id res chain seq x y z
N MET A 1 -56.69 -7.56 -10.46
CA MET A 1 -57.41 -8.81 -10.13
C MET A 1 -57.89 -9.56 -11.37
N ALA A 2 -58.40 -8.88 -12.41
CA ALA A 2 -58.85 -9.54 -13.64
C ALA A 2 -57.75 -10.30 -14.42
N GLU A 3 -56.51 -9.76 -14.51
CA GLU A 3 -55.40 -10.45 -15.19
C GLU A 3 -54.94 -11.74 -14.48
N ALA A 4 -54.98 -11.77 -13.14
CA ALA A 4 -54.58 -12.95 -12.38
C ALA A 4 -55.55 -14.12 -12.59
N GLN A 5 -56.86 -13.84 -12.64
CA GLN A 5 -57.88 -14.85 -12.96
C GLN A 5 -57.75 -15.36 -14.39
N SER A 6 -57.39 -14.49 -15.34
CA SER A 6 -57.14 -14.89 -16.73
C SER A 6 -55.97 -15.86 -16.86
N PHE A 7 -54.91 -15.71 -16.06
CA PHE A 7 -53.77 -16.64 -16.10
C PHE A 7 -54.07 -17.97 -15.38
N GLU A 8 -54.87 -17.96 -14.31
CA GLU A 8 -55.28 -19.21 -13.66
C GLU A 8 -56.17 -20.07 -14.57
N GLU A 9 -57.07 -19.47 -15.34
CA GLU A 9 -57.84 -20.18 -16.36
C GLU A 9 -56.96 -20.67 -17.52
N GLN A 10 -56.06 -19.81 -18.02
CA GLN A 10 -55.20 -20.15 -19.16
C GLN A 10 -54.21 -21.28 -18.86
N PHE A 11 -53.78 -21.41 -17.60
CA PHE A 11 -52.84 -22.44 -17.16
C PHE A 11 -53.47 -23.45 -16.19
N ALA A 12 -54.79 -23.64 -16.25
CA ALA A 12 -55.53 -24.50 -15.33
C ALA A 12 -55.02 -25.95 -15.29
N HIS A 13 -54.37 -26.40 -16.36
CA HIS A 13 -53.86 -27.75 -16.51
C HIS A 13 -52.34 -27.88 -16.36
N ARG A 14 -51.64 -26.80 -15.95
CA ARG A 14 -50.17 -26.78 -15.86
C ARG A 14 -49.64 -27.93 -15.01
N PHE A 15 -48.64 -28.65 -15.53
CA PHE A 15 -48.00 -29.80 -14.88
C PHE A 15 -48.92 -31.01 -14.63
N SER A 16 -50.07 -31.09 -15.31
CA SER A 16 -50.98 -32.25 -15.24
C SER A 16 -50.79 -33.19 -16.44
N GLU A 17 -51.57 -34.28 -16.49
CA GLU A 17 -51.60 -35.19 -17.64
C GLU A 17 -52.13 -34.52 -18.92
N GLN A 18 -52.86 -33.41 -18.80
CA GLN A 18 -53.44 -32.66 -19.92
C GLN A 18 -52.49 -31.57 -20.45
N ASP A 19 -51.36 -31.34 -19.80
CA ASP A 19 -50.32 -30.40 -20.24
C ASP A 19 -49.37 -31.09 -21.22
N GLU A 20 -49.62 -30.89 -22.52
CA GLU A 20 -48.83 -31.51 -23.58
C GLU A 20 -47.33 -31.16 -23.53
N GLU A 21 -46.98 -29.96 -23.08
CA GLU A 21 -45.59 -29.50 -23.01
C GLU A 21 -44.85 -30.18 -21.86
N TYR A 22 -45.53 -30.32 -20.71
CA TYR A 22 -45.01 -31.07 -19.58
C TYR A 22 -44.87 -32.57 -19.88
N GLN A 23 -45.85 -33.18 -20.56
CA GLN A 23 -45.76 -34.58 -20.95
C GLN A 23 -44.63 -34.83 -21.95
N LYS A 24 -44.36 -33.89 -22.87
CA LYS A 24 -43.20 -33.95 -23.76
C LYS A 24 -41.88 -33.82 -22.99
N TYR A 25 -41.83 -32.98 -21.96
CA TYR A 25 -40.65 -32.83 -21.12
C TYR A 25 -40.32 -34.11 -20.34
N LEU A 26 -41.33 -34.79 -19.77
CA LEU A 26 -41.14 -36.06 -19.05
C LEU A 26 -40.63 -37.19 -19.95
N GLN A 27 -40.86 -37.11 -21.25
CA GLN A 27 -40.37 -38.07 -22.24
C GLN A 27 -38.93 -37.78 -22.70
N GLN A 28 -38.34 -36.65 -22.30
CA GLN A 28 -36.96 -36.35 -22.68
C GLN A 28 -35.98 -37.28 -21.95
N PRO A 29 -34.97 -37.80 -22.66
CA PRO A 29 -33.93 -38.58 -22.02
C PRO A 29 -33.15 -37.71 -21.04
N GLU A 30 -32.66 -38.32 -19.96
CA GLU A 30 -31.86 -37.64 -18.95
C GLU A 30 -30.64 -36.99 -19.61
N VAL A 31 -30.59 -35.65 -19.59
CA VAL A 31 -29.51 -34.89 -20.21
C VAL A 31 -28.25 -35.11 -19.37
N GLN A 32 -27.31 -35.89 -19.92
CA GLN A 32 -26.02 -36.02 -19.28
C GLN A 32 -25.28 -34.67 -19.30
N PRO A 33 -24.59 -34.31 -18.21
CA PRO A 33 -23.78 -33.11 -18.18
C PRO A 33 -22.82 -33.10 -19.37
N PRO A 34 -22.64 -31.96 -20.06
CA PRO A 34 -21.75 -31.89 -21.21
C PRO A 34 -20.32 -32.24 -20.80
N VAL A 35 -19.79 -33.32 -21.37
CA VAL A 35 -18.38 -33.71 -21.21
C VAL A 35 -17.56 -32.97 -22.25
N VAL A 36 -16.66 -32.10 -21.79
CA VAL A 36 -15.73 -31.39 -22.66
C VAL A 36 -14.42 -32.19 -22.75
N GLU A 37 -14.25 -32.92 -23.85
CA GLU A 37 -12.98 -33.58 -24.16
C GLU A 37 -11.89 -32.55 -24.50
N ALA A 38 -10.63 -32.85 -24.18
CA ALA A 38 -9.50 -31.93 -24.30
C ALA A 38 -9.64 -30.63 -23.49
N TRP A 39 -10.25 -30.71 -22.30
CA TRP A 39 -10.16 -29.65 -21.29
C TRP A 39 -8.70 -29.50 -20.85
N ARG A 40 -7.93 -28.66 -21.57
CA ARG A 40 -6.54 -28.35 -21.21
C ARG A 40 -6.53 -27.73 -19.81
N SER A 41 -6.00 -28.46 -18.84
CA SER A 41 -5.70 -27.89 -17.52
C SER A 41 -4.74 -26.72 -17.70
N ARG A 42 -5.09 -25.61 -17.05
CA ARG A 42 -4.49 -24.28 -17.20
C ARG A 42 -3.07 -24.15 -16.62
N ASP A 43 -2.48 -25.22 -16.07
CA ASP A 43 -1.22 -25.17 -15.32
C ASP A 43 0.00 -24.79 -16.17
N THR A 44 0.01 -25.12 -17.46
CA THR A 44 1.15 -24.87 -18.38
C THR A 44 1.42 -23.38 -18.66
N ARG A 45 0.45 -22.49 -18.42
CA ARG A 45 0.58 -21.06 -18.76
C ARG A 45 1.32 -20.28 -17.68
N THR A 46 1.19 -20.67 -16.41
CA THR A 46 1.82 -20.02 -15.26
C THR A 46 3.33 -20.22 -15.26
N GLU A 47 3.80 -21.44 -15.52
CA GLU A 47 5.23 -21.76 -15.66
C GLU A 47 5.87 -20.97 -16.79
N THR A 48 5.18 -20.88 -17.94
CA THR A 48 5.67 -20.13 -19.10
C THR A 48 5.83 -18.63 -18.79
N VAL A 49 4.90 -18.04 -18.04
CA VAL A 49 4.99 -16.63 -17.62
C VAL A 49 6.08 -16.41 -16.57
N LEU A 50 6.24 -17.34 -15.62
CA LEU A 50 7.32 -17.29 -14.64
C LEU A 50 8.69 -17.39 -15.32
N ILE A 51 8.83 -18.33 -16.27
CA ILE A 51 10.04 -18.51 -17.08
C ILE A 51 10.31 -17.26 -17.91
N ALA A 52 9.30 -16.66 -18.54
CA ALA A 52 9.45 -15.42 -19.29
C ALA A 52 9.89 -14.25 -18.41
N ALA A 53 9.29 -14.08 -17.22
CA ALA A 53 9.66 -13.03 -16.27
C ALA A 53 11.10 -13.21 -15.77
N VAL A 54 11.48 -14.43 -15.38
CA VAL A 54 12.86 -14.77 -14.98
C VAL A 54 13.84 -14.53 -16.13
N SER A 55 13.46 -14.90 -17.35
CA SER A 55 14.29 -14.69 -18.55
C SER A 55 14.52 -13.21 -18.82
N VAL A 56 13.50 -12.36 -18.67
CA VAL A 56 13.64 -10.90 -18.81
C VAL A 56 14.58 -10.34 -17.75
N VAL A 57 14.45 -10.77 -16.49
CA VAL A 57 15.34 -10.35 -15.40
C VAL A 57 16.79 -10.76 -15.69
N VAL A 58 17.02 -11.99 -16.13
CA VAL A 58 18.35 -12.50 -16.49
C VAL A 58 18.94 -11.74 -17.67
N VAL A 59 18.15 -11.51 -18.73
CA VAL A 59 18.59 -10.77 -19.92
C VAL A 59 18.96 -9.34 -19.54
N LEU A 60 18.14 -8.65 -18.75
CA LEU A 60 18.42 -7.28 -18.31
C LEU A 60 19.63 -7.19 -17.38
N SER A 61 19.80 -8.18 -16.49
CA SER A 61 20.98 -8.28 -15.63
C SER A 61 22.25 -8.48 -16.46
N HIS A 62 22.18 -9.34 -17.48
CA HIS A 62 23.30 -9.61 -18.39
C HIS A 62 23.60 -8.40 -19.28
N LEU A 63 22.56 -7.74 -19.82
CA LEU A 63 22.71 -6.52 -20.62
C LEU A 63 23.35 -5.40 -19.80
N ALA A 64 22.90 -5.20 -18.56
CA ALA A 64 23.48 -4.23 -17.63
C ALA A 64 24.96 -4.56 -17.34
N GLY A 65 25.28 -5.84 -17.07
CA GLY A 65 26.66 -6.28 -16.88
C GLY A 65 27.57 -6.05 -18.10
N VAL A 66 27.04 -6.23 -19.31
CA VAL A 66 27.78 -5.99 -20.56
C VAL A 66 27.96 -4.50 -20.83
N LEU A 67 26.91 -3.69 -20.65
CA LEU A 67 26.92 -2.23 -20.88
C LEU A 67 27.77 -1.48 -19.85
N LEU A 68 27.87 -2.00 -18.63
CA LEU A 68 28.54 -1.32 -17.51
C LEU A 68 29.97 -1.83 -17.25
N LYS A 69 30.51 -2.75 -18.06
CA LYS A 69 31.81 -3.43 -17.81
C LYS A 69 33.02 -2.51 -17.52
N GLN A 70 33.01 -1.25 -17.92
CA GLN A 70 34.06 -0.25 -17.60
C GLN A 70 33.62 0.87 -16.63
N ARG A 71 32.33 0.94 -16.28
CA ARG A 71 31.72 1.98 -15.40
C ARG A 71 30.69 1.37 -14.43
N ALA A 72 30.94 0.15 -13.96
CA ALA A 72 30.01 -0.57 -13.12
C ALA A 72 29.82 0.17 -11.79
N PRO A 73 28.58 0.50 -11.40
CA PRO A 73 28.32 1.10 -10.09
C PRO A 73 28.84 0.19 -8.98
N THR A 74 29.55 0.77 -8.04
CA THR A 74 30.13 0.04 -6.90
C THR A 74 29.07 -0.35 -5.87
N ASP A 75 27.98 0.41 -5.77
CA ASP A 75 26.88 0.09 -4.87
C ASP A 75 25.93 -0.96 -5.49
N PRO A 76 25.80 -2.17 -4.91
CA PRO A 76 24.90 -3.19 -5.41
C PRO A 76 23.42 -2.78 -5.37
N LEU A 77 23.03 -1.77 -4.57
CA LEU A 77 21.67 -1.25 -4.55
C LEU A 77 21.26 -0.61 -5.88
N PHE A 78 22.22 -0.20 -6.71
CA PHE A 78 21.95 0.28 -8.07
C PHE A 78 21.12 -0.74 -8.87
N TYR A 79 21.54 -2.00 -8.88
CA TYR A 79 20.89 -3.04 -9.67
C TYR A 79 19.50 -3.39 -9.13
N VAL A 80 19.34 -3.35 -7.80
CA VAL A 80 18.04 -3.59 -7.16
C VAL A 80 17.05 -2.47 -7.52
N PHE A 81 17.45 -1.20 -7.37
CA PHE A 81 16.57 -0.09 -7.71
C PHE A 81 16.29 0.01 -9.21
N ALA A 82 17.26 -0.32 -10.08
CA ALA A 82 17.02 -0.40 -11.51
C ALA A 82 16.00 -1.50 -11.88
N LEU A 83 16.11 -2.68 -11.25
CA LEU A 83 15.13 -3.75 -11.42
C LEU A 83 13.76 -3.32 -10.89
N TYR A 84 13.70 -2.66 -9.74
CA TYR A 84 12.44 -2.22 -9.16
C TYR A 84 11.79 -1.11 -9.99
N ALA A 85 12.57 -0.21 -10.57
CA ALA A 85 12.07 0.78 -11.53
C ALA A 85 11.40 0.11 -12.73
N LEU A 86 11.96 -0.99 -13.26
CA LEU A 86 11.30 -1.77 -14.32
C LEU A 86 10.01 -2.43 -13.82
N LEU A 87 10.02 -3.05 -12.64
CA LEU A 87 8.84 -3.68 -12.06
C LEU A 87 7.72 -2.65 -11.81
N SER A 88 8.07 -1.42 -11.42
CA SER A 88 7.12 -0.32 -11.30
C SER A 88 6.43 0.01 -12.63
N VAL A 89 7.12 -0.06 -13.77
CA VAL A 89 6.47 0.12 -15.09
C VAL A 89 5.40 -0.95 -15.32
N VAL A 90 5.65 -2.20 -14.91
CA VAL A 90 4.65 -3.28 -14.97
C VAL A 90 3.46 -2.98 -14.06
N ASN A 91 3.70 -2.47 -12.84
CA ASN A 91 2.63 -2.04 -11.93
C ASN A 91 1.79 -0.89 -12.51
N LEU A 92 2.42 0.05 -13.22
CA LEU A 92 1.69 1.12 -13.92
C LEU A 92 0.82 0.56 -15.05
N ILE A 93 1.35 -0.36 -15.86
CA ILE A 93 0.59 -1.05 -16.92
C ILE A 93 -0.62 -1.78 -16.32
N ILE A 94 -0.45 -2.47 -15.20
CA ILE A 94 -1.54 -3.12 -14.46
C ILE A 94 -2.63 -2.10 -14.07
N GLY A 95 -2.24 -0.97 -13.48
CA GLY A 95 -3.19 0.08 -13.09
C GLY A 95 -3.97 0.65 -14.29
N LEU A 96 -3.25 1.00 -15.37
CA LEU A 96 -3.84 1.56 -16.59
C LEU A 96 -4.77 0.57 -17.30
N GLU A 97 -4.41 -0.71 -17.34
CA GLU A 97 -5.25 -1.74 -17.97
C GLU A 97 -6.50 -2.01 -17.14
N GLN A 98 -6.37 -2.00 -15.81
CA GLN A 98 -7.52 -2.09 -14.92
C GLN A 98 -8.52 -0.96 -15.19
N ASP A 99 -8.06 0.25 -15.49
CA ASP A 99 -8.96 1.37 -15.83
C ASP A 99 -9.44 1.38 -17.29
N GLY A 100 -9.04 0.40 -18.10
CA GLY A 100 -9.41 0.29 -19.50
C GLY A 100 -8.76 1.37 -20.39
N ILE A 101 -7.72 2.04 -19.91
CA ILE A 101 -6.96 3.04 -20.68
C ILE A 101 -6.09 2.35 -21.73
N ILE A 102 -5.56 1.19 -21.38
CA ILE A 102 -4.84 0.28 -22.27
C ILE A 102 -5.51 -1.10 -22.20
N ASP A 103 -5.32 -1.93 -23.22
CA ASP A 103 -5.93 -3.26 -23.30
C ASP A 103 -4.90 -4.30 -23.74
N SER A 104 -5.07 -5.54 -23.27
CA SER A 104 -4.36 -6.73 -23.74
C SER A 104 -2.85 -6.79 -23.46
N PHE A 105 -2.31 -6.02 -22.51
CA PHE A 105 -0.90 -6.09 -22.11
C PHE A 105 -0.67 -7.13 -20.99
N VAL A 106 -1.50 -7.11 -19.97
CA VAL A 106 -1.41 -7.94 -18.76
C VAL A 106 -2.73 -8.63 -18.41
N THR A 107 -3.65 -8.77 -19.38
CA THR A 107 -4.99 -9.34 -19.16
C THR A 107 -4.94 -10.75 -18.60
N PHE A 108 -3.93 -11.53 -19.01
CA PHE A 108 -3.65 -12.84 -18.43
C PHE A 108 -3.36 -12.74 -16.93
N TYR A 109 -2.48 -11.82 -16.52
CA TYR A 109 -2.09 -11.63 -15.13
C TYR A 109 -3.29 -11.18 -14.28
N LEU A 110 -4.06 -10.21 -14.77
CA LEU A 110 -5.27 -9.72 -14.09
C LEU A 110 -6.35 -10.81 -13.94
N LYS A 111 -6.55 -11.67 -14.94
CA LYS A 111 -7.60 -12.69 -14.90
C LYS A 111 -7.19 -14.00 -14.22
N GLN A 112 -5.90 -14.35 -14.19
CA GLN A 112 -5.46 -15.71 -13.82
C GLN A 112 -4.41 -15.75 -12.70
N ALA A 113 -3.65 -14.68 -12.47
CA ALA A 113 -2.42 -14.76 -11.69
C ALA A 113 -2.56 -14.24 -10.25
N ASN A 114 -3.30 -13.15 -10.01
CA ASN A 114 -3.38 -12.60 -8.66
C ASN A 114 -4.72 -11.90 -8.38
N PRO A 115 -5.68 -12.54 -7.67
CA PRO A 115 -6.99 -11.94 -7.41
C PRO A 115 -6.92 -10.72 -6.49
N HIS A 116 -5.87 -10.61 -5.67
CA HIS A 116 -5.66 -9.50 -4.74
C HIS A 116 -5.45 -8.17 -5.45
N ILE A 117 -4.78 -8.19 -6.61
CA ILE A 117 -4.47 -6.97 -7.36
C ILE A 117 -5.72 -6.31 -7.94
N ASN A 118 -6.80 -7.07 -8.11
CA ASN A 118 -8.08 -6.57 -8.62
C ASN A 118 -8.95 -5.91 -7.55
N THR A 119 -8.53 -5.91 -6.29
CA THR A 119 -9.20 -5.12 -5.24
C THR A 119 -8.95 -3.63 -5.45
N ALA A 120 -9.80 -2.78 -4.87
CA ALA A 120 -9.57 -1.34 -4.87
C ALA A 120 -8.19 -0.98 -4.24
N HIS A 121 -7.82 -1.66 -3.14
CA HIS A 121 -6.52 -1.46 -2.51
C HIS A 121 -5.34 -1.90 -3.41
N GLY A 122 -5.41 -3.10 -4.00
CA GLY A 122 -4.37 -3.59 -4.91
C GLY A 122 -4.21 -2.72 -6.16
N HIS A 123 -5.31 -2.15 -6.65
CA HIS A 123 -5.29 -1.18 -7.73
C HIS A 123 -4.57 0.12 -7.33
N MET A 124 -4.87 0.66 -6.14
CA MET A 124 -4.15 1.84 -5.64
C MET A 124 -2.67 1.57 -5.39
N ILE A 125 -2.29 0.39 -4.88
CA ILE A 125 -0.88 0.00 -4.77
C ILE A 125 -0.20 0.01 -6.14
N SER A 126 -0.86 -0.52 -7.17
CA SER A 126 -0.30 -0.56 -8.53
C SER A 126 0.05 0.84 -9.05
N TYR A 127 -0.79 1.84 -8.79
CA TYR A 127 -0.50 3.24 -9.11
C TYR A 127 0.58 3.85 -8.22
N TRP A 128 0.59 3.55 -6.91
CA TRP A 128 1.64 4.05 -6.02
C TRP A 128 3.02 3.54 -6.43
N ASP A 129 3.12 2.24 -6.70
CA ASP A 129 4.36 1.59 -7.15
C ASP A 129 4.78 2.11 -8.53
N GLY A 130 3.82 2.26 -9.44
CA GLY A 130 4.04 2.72 -10.81
C GLY A 130 4.40 4.19 -10.96
N CYS A 131 4.06 5.03 -9.97
CA CYS A 131 4.34 6.46 -10.01
C CYS A 131 5.33 6.88 -8.92
N ALA A 132 4.96 6.74 -7.64
CA ALA A 132 5.74 7.26 -6.53
C ALA A 132 7.02 6.45 -6.30
N HIS A 133 6.93 5.13 -6.18
CA HIS A 133 8.13 4.30 -6.05
C HIS A 133 8.98 4.35 -7.32
N TYR A 134 8.36 4.35 -8.50
CA TYR A 134 9.09 4.53 -9.75
C TYR A 134 9.99 5.76 -9.74
N LEU A 135 9.42 6.93 -9.37
CA LEU A 135 10.18 8.17 -9.25
C LEU A 135 11.31 8.05 -8.22
N MET A 136 11.04 7.48 -7.03
CA MET A 136 12.06 7.26 -6.01
C MET A 136 13.19 6.36 -6.52
N TYR A 137 12.88 5.28 -7.24
CA TYR A 137 13.90 4.39 -7.81
C TYR A 137 14.76 5.10 -8.84
N LEU A 138 14.17 5.90 -9.74
CA LEU A 138 14.93 6.70 -10.70
C LEU A 138 15.85 7.70 -10.02
N LEU A 139 15.37 8.39 -8.98
CA LEU A 139 16.18 9.35 -8.22
C LEU A 139 17.32 8.66 -7.46
N MET A 140 17.08 7.50 -6.85
CA MET A 140 18.14 6.73 -6.19
C MET A 140 19.18 6.20 -7.18
N VAL A 141 18.75 5.68 -8.34
CA VAL A 141 19.63 5.26 -9.42
C VAL A 141 20.48 6.44 -9.92
N ALA A 142 19.86 7.60 -10.18
CA ALA A 142 20.57 8.79 -10.62
C ALA A 142 21.59 9.28 -9.58
N ALA A 143 21.20 9.35 -8.30
CA ALA A 143 22.10 9.73 -7.22
C ALA A 143 23.31 8.78 -7.12
N ILE A 144 23.10 7.45 -7.21
CA ILE A 144 24.21 6.49 -7.25
C ILE A 144 25.13 6.74 -8.46
N THR A 145 24.58 7.03 -9.64
CA THR A 145 25.40 7.31 -10.83
C THR A 145 26.21 8.60 -10.75
N TRP A 146 25.71 9.59 -10.01
CA TRP A 146 26.39 10.87 -9.80
C TRP A 146 27.32 10.88 -8.58
N GLY A 147 27.36 9.80 -7.81
CA GLY A 147 28.15 9.73 -6.57
C GLY A 147 27.55 10.55 -5.42
N GLU A 148 26.26 10.90 -5.52
CA GLU A 148 25.52 11.66 -4.53
C GLU A 148 24.83 10.76 -3.51
N SER A 149 24.59 11.29 -2.31
CA SER A 149 23.86 10.56 -1.27
C SER A 149 22.38 10.44 -1.63
N TYR A 150 21.86 9.21 -1.62
CA TYR A 150 20.44 8.93 -1.82
C TYR A 150 19.72 8.58 -0.51
N ARG A 151 20.39 8.72 0.65
CA ARG A 151 19.90 8.26 1.95
C ARG A 151 18.50 8.77 2.28
N LEU A 152 18.23 10.06 2.07
CA LEU A 152 16.93 10.65 2.40
C LEU A 152 15.80 10.03 1.58
N ILE A 153 16.00 9.90 0.26
CA ILE A 153 15.03 9.25 -0.64
C ILE A 153 14.86 7.79 -0.24
N GLY A 154 15.96 7.10 0.07
CA GLY A 154 15.95 5.72 0.52
C GLY A 154 15.20 5.51 1.83
N LEU A 155 15.34 6.39 2.82
CA LEU A 155 14.62 6.30 4.10
C LEU A 155 13.11 6.55 3.93
N TYR A 156 12.73 7.47 3.03
CA TYR A 156 11.32 7.67 2.68
C TYR A 156 10.74 6.43 1.98
N TRP A 157 11.46 5.91 0.98
CA TRP A 157 11.12 4.67 0.30
C TRP A 157 10.99 3.49 1.26
N LEU A 158 11.93 3.34 2.19
CA LEU A 158 11.94 2.32 3.24
C LEU A 158 10.62 2.28 4.00
N GLY A 159 10.16 3.42 4.50
CA GLY A 159 8.90 3.50 5.22
C GLY A 159 7.69 3.15 4.35
N SER A 160 7.66 3.70 3.14
CA SER A 160 6.61 3.45 2.15
C SER A 160 6.50 1.95 1.81
N PHE A 161 7.63 1.31 1.54
CA PHE A 161 7.72 -0.11 1.25
C PHE A 161 7.32 -0.99 2.44
N LEU A 162 7.82 -0.69 3.65
CA LEU A 162 7.49 -1.45 4.86
C LEU A 162 6.00 -1.41 5.16
N MET A 163 5.35 -0.25 5.05
CA MET A 163 3.91 -0.13 5.25
C MET A 163 3.12 -0.99 4.26
N GLN A 164 3.48 -0.91 2.98
CA GLN A 164 2.87 -1.74 1.93
C GLN A 164 2.98 -3.23 2.26
N VAL A 165 4.16 -3.72 2.64
CA VAL A 165 4.36 -5.15 2.96
C VAL A 165 3.56 -5.57 4.19
N ILE A 166 3.61 -4.80 5.27
CA ILE A 166 2.95 -5.11 6.54
C ILE A 166 1.41 -5.09 6.41
N VAL A 167 0.87 -4.36 5.44
CA VAL A 167 -0.59 -4.34 5.17
C VAL A 167 -0.98 -5.37 4.10
N TYR A 168 -0.24 -5.41 2.99
CA TYR A 168 -0.60 -6.22 1.84
C TYR A 168 -0.49 -7.71 2.13
N ILE A 169 0.57 -8.17 2.82
CA ILE A 169 0.74 -9.60 3.12
C ILE A 169 -0.38 -10.10 4.05
N PRO A 170 -0.59 -9.54 5.27
CA PRO A 170 -1.63 -10.03 6.16
C PRO A 170 -3.03 -9.81 5.60
N GLY A 171 -3.28 -8.69 4.89
CA GLY A 171 -4.56 -8.44 4.23
C GLY A 171 -4.88 -9.48 3.16
N SER A 172 -3.86 -9.93 2.41
CA SER A 172 -4.03 -10.99 1.42
C SER A 172 -4.32 -12.34 2.08
N VAL A 173 -3.72 -12.62 3.24
CA VAL A 173 -3.93 -13.89 3.97
C VAL A 173 -5.29 -13.94 4.68
N VAL A 174 -5.74 -12.84 5.30
CA VAL A 174 -6.96 -12.80 6.12
C VAL A 174 -8.20 -12.40 5.32
N GLY A 175 -8.03 -11.68 4.21
CA GLY A 175 -9.14 -11.22 3.37
C GLY A 175 -9.82 -12.33 2.57
N LYS A 176 -10.88 -11.95 1.83
CA LYS A 176 -11.72 -12.87 1.03
C LYS A 176 -11.00 -13.82 0.05
N TYR A 177 -9.74 -13.54 -0.29
CA TYR A 177 -8.94 -14.35 -1.21
C TYR A 177 -7.86 -15.18 -0.48
N GLY A 178 -7.85 -15.22 0.85
CA GLY A 178 -6.81 -15.90 1.65
C GLY A 178 -6.68 -17.42 1.38
N ALA A 179 -7.75 -18.07 0.90
CA ALA A 179 -7.71 -19.48 0.51
C ALA A 179 -7.06 -19.72 -0.87
N GLN A 180 -6.74 -18.66 -1.64
CA GLN A 180 -6.25 -18.74 -3.03
C GLN A 180 -4.77 -18.32 -3.17
N LEU A 181 -3.95 -18.53 -2.13
CA LEU A 181 -2.52 -18.27 -2.21
C LEU A 181 -1.87 -19.24 -3.20
N ASN A 182 -1.28 -18.70 -4.27
CA ASN A 182 -0.65 -19.47 -5.34
C ASN A 182 0.89 -19.28 -5.34
N ALA A 183 1.58 -19.93 -6.28
CA ALA A 183 3.04 -19.83 -6.41
C ALA A 183 3.57 -18.38 -6.58
N LEU A 184 2.75 -17.45 -7.07
CA LEU A 184 3.15 -16.05 -7.21
C LEU A 184 3.24 -15.34 -5.85
N PHE A 185 2.52 -15.83 -4.85
CA PHE A 185 2.69 -15.37 -3.47
C PHE A 185 4.09 -15.73 -2.93
N LEU A 186 4.64 -16.90 -3.28
CA LEU A 186 6.01 -17.27 -2.91
C LEU A 186 7.05 -16.36 -3.60
N LEU A 187 6.83 -16.02 -4.88
CA LEU A 187 7.68 -15.07 -5.59
C LEU A 187 7.64 -13.69 -4.93
N HIS A 188 6.48 -13.28 -4.42
CA HIS A 188 6.33 -12.05 -3.65
C HIS A 188 7.13 -12.09 -2.34
N LEU A 189 7.16 -13.22 -1.62
CA LEU A 189 8.00 -13.39 -0.42
C LEU A 189 9.50 -13.33 -0.72
N LEU A 190 9.94 -13.86 -1.88
CA LEU A 190 11.33 -13.72 -2.32
C LEU A 190 11.69 -12.25 -2.60
N TYR A 191 10.81 -11.52 -3.31
CA TYR A 191 10.95 -10.08 -3.52
C TYR A 191 11.06 -9.33 -2.18
N VAL A 192 10.19 -9.65 -1.22
CA VAL A 192 10.23 -9.05 0.13
C VAL A 192 11.56 -9.33 0.82
N SER A 193 12.12 -10.52 0.68
CA SER A 193 13.41 -10.88 1.29
C SER A 193 14.55 -10.01 0.75
N VAL A 194 14.61 -9.80 -0.57
CA VAL A 194 15.59 -8.91 -1.22
C VAL A 194 15.37 -7.46 -0.78
N SER A 195 14.11 -7.00 -0.72
CA SER A 195 13.79 -5.65 -0.28
C SER A 195 14.15 -5.42 1.18
N VAL A 196 13.94 -6.37 2.08
CA VAL A 196 14.34 -6.25 3.49
C VAL A 196 15.85 -6.09 3.61
N TRP A 197 16.64 -6.85 2.84
CA TRP A 197 18.09 -6.62 2.76
C TRP A 197 18.42 -5.21 2.26
N ALA A 198 17.74 -4.73 1.22
CA ALA A 198 17.96 -3.38 0.68
C ALA A 198 17.61 -2.30 1.71
N CYS A 199 16.51 -2.48 2.45
CA CYS A 199 16.08 -1.64 3.56
C CYS A 199 17.17 -1.49 4.63
N PHE A 200 17.77 -2.61 5.07
CA PHE A 200 18.90 -2.57 6.02
C PHE A 200 20.10 -1.81 5.45
N ARG A 201 20.44 -2.04 4.18
CA ARG A 201 21.56 -1.36 3.53
C ARG A 201 21.36 0.15 3.45
N VAL A 202 20.16 0.61 3.11
CA VAL A 202 19.78 2.03 3.13
C VAL A 202 19.86 2.60 4.54
N PHE A 203 19.30 1.89 5.53
CA PHE A 203 19.24 2.37 6.91
C PHE A 203 20.63 2.55 7.54
N ILE A 204 21.58 1.67 7.21
CA ILE A 204 22.96 1.70 7.73
C ILE A 204 23.82 2.83 7.11
N GLN A 205 23.41 3.42 5.98
CA GLN A 205 24.18 4.50 5.36
C GLN A 205 24.47 5.65 6.34
N THR A 206 25.65 6.25 6.23
CA THR A 206 26.03 7.33 7.14
C THR A 206 25.18 8.57 6.87
N ALA A 207 24.66 9.20 7.93
CA ALA A 207 23.99 10.47 7.81
C ALA A 207 25.01 11.59 7.54
N THR A 208 24.97 12.19 6.36
CA THR A 208 25.72 13.42 6.03
C THR A 208 24.89 14.61 6.52
N ARG A 209 25.25 15.19 7.67
CA ARG A 209 24.60 16.38 8.23
C ARG A 209 25.61 17.52 8.32
N ASP A 210 25.58 18.43 7.36
CA ASP A 210 26.41 19.64 7.38
C ASP A 210 25.74 20.67 8.30
N ILE A 211 26.29 20.86 9.51
CA ILE A 211 25.73 21.79 10.49
C ILE A 211 26.86 22.61 11.13
N PRO A 212 26.77 23.95 11.11
CA PRO A 212 27.74 24.79 11.81
C PRO A 212 27.66 24.59 13.33
N PRO A 213 28.80 24.43 14.03
CA PRO A 213 28.85 24.05 15.45
C PRO A 213 28.19 25.07 16.40
N THR A 214 28.05 26.32 15.99
CA THR A 214 27.62 27.43 16.87
C THR A 214 26.12 27.46 17.18
N ASN A 215 25.27 26.78 16.39
CA ASN A 215 23.81 26.84 16.57
C ASN A 215 23.23 25.75 17.49
N VAL A 216 23.99 24.70 17.81
CA VAL A 216 23.46 23.49 18.48
C VAL A 216 23.08 23.79 19.94
N GLN A 217 24.01 24.35 20.71
CA GLN A 217 23.79 24.65 22.13
C GLN A 217 22.66 25.66 22.34
N CYS A 218 22.58 26.69 21.48
CA CYS A 218 21.54 27.71 21.56
C CYS A 218 20.14 27.11 21.35
N GLU A 219 19.98 26.17 20.40
CA GLU A 219 18.71 25.52 20.15
C GLU A 219 18.32 24.51 21.25
N GLN A 220 19.28 23.76 21.79
CA GLN A 220 19.02 22.71 22.79
C GLN A 220 18.60 23.25 24.17
N VAL A 221 18.99 24.47 24.51
CA VAL A 221 18.57 25.13 25.77
C VAL A 221 17.12 25.62 25.72
N LYS A 222 16.53 25.78 24.53
CA LYS A 222 15.17 26.32 24.38
C LYS A 222 14.13 25.34 24.92
N SER A 223 13.29 25.81 25.84
CA SER A 223 12.10 25.06 26.25
C SER A 223 11.12 24.92 25.10
N LEU A 224 10.22 23.92 25.19
CA LEU A 224 9.23 23.65 24.14
C LEU A 224 8.32 24.87 23.84
N LEU A 225 8.00 25.68 24.85
CA LEU A 225 7.18 26.90 24.68
C LEU A 225 7.88 27.96 23.81
N HIS A 226 9.21 27.97 23.78
CA HIS A 226 10.00 28.82 22.90
C HIS A 226 10.18 28.23 21.49
N ARG A 227 9.58 27.05 21.22
CA ARG A 227 9.59 26.35 19.93
C ARG A 227 8.15 26.12 19.45
N PRO A 228 7.42 27.18 19.03
CA PRO A 228 6.00 27.10 18.71
C PRO A 228 5.69 26.14 17.55
N VAL A 229 6.62 25.98 16.60
CA VAL A 229 6.49 25.01 15.51
C VAL A 229 6.48 23.57 16.04
N ASP A 230 7.37 23.26 17.00
CA ASP A 230 7.45 21.93 17.59
C ASP A 230 6.23 21.66 18.48
N LEU A 231 5.70 22.69 19.16
CA LEU A 231 4.43 22.61 19.91
C LEU A 231 3.23 22.31 19.00
N PHE A 232 3.14 22.97 17.84
CA PHE A 232 2.12 22.68 16.83
C PHE A 232 2.19 21.22 16.37
N PHE A 233 3.39 20.71 16.10
CA PHE A 233 3.56 19.30 15.73
C PHE A 233 3.15 18.36 16.84
N ILE A 234 3.50 18.62 18.11
CA ILE A 234 3.03 17.79 19.23
C ILE A 234 1.51 17.73 19.28
N LEU A 235 0.81 18.87 19.14
CA LEU A 235 -0.65 18.87 19.11
C LEU A 235 -1.21 18.07 17.92
N GLY A 236 -0.65 18.27 16.72
CA GLY A 236 -1.04 17.52 15.52
C GLY A 236 -0.81 16.01 15.66
N LEU A 237 0.28 15.60 16.30
CA LEU A 237 0.62 14.20 16.60
C LEU A 237 -0.31 13.59 17.65
N ILE A 238 -0.76 14.36 18.66
CA ILE A 238 -1.79 13.92 19.60
C ILE A 238 -3.10 13.65 18.87
N ILE A 239 -3.56 14.58 18.02
CA ILE A 239 -4.79 14.41 17.23
C ILE A 239 -4.67 13.18 16.32
N THR A 240 -3.54 13.03 15.62
CA THR A 240 -3.24 11.88 14.76
C THR A 240 -3.27 10.55 15.55
N SER A 241 -2.72 10.54 16.76
CA SER A 241 -2.72 9.36 17.63
C SER A 241 -4.13 8.98 18.08
N ILE A 242 -4.93 9.95 18.53
CA ILE A 242 -6.34 9.73 18.92
C ILE A 242 -7.12 9.18 17.73
N PHE A 243 -6.94 9.76 16.54
CA PHE A 243 -7.62 9.31 15.33
C PHE A 243 -7.22 7.89 14.90
N SER A 244 -5.94 7.55 15.02
CA SER A 244 -5.42 6.21 14.74
C SER A 244 -6.00 5.16 15.70
N VAL A 245 -6.04 5.48 17.00
CA VAL A 245 -6.62 4.61 18.03
C VAL A 245 -8.12 4.45 17.82
N LEU A 246 -8.84 5.54 17.53
CA LEU A 246 -10.27 5.51 17.19
C LEU A 246 -10.55 4.50 16.07
N ARG A 247 -9.86 4.65 14.93
CA ARG A 247 -10.05 3.75 13.79
C ARG A 247 -9.67 2.31 14.12
N GLY A 248 -8.62 2.10 14.91
CA GLY A 248 -8.24 0.79 15.43
C GLY A 248 -9.33 0.13 16.28
N LEU A 249 -9.97 0.89 17.18
CA LEU A 249 -11.09 0.41 17.99
C LEU A 249 -12.33 0.10 17.14
N VAL A 250 -12.59 0.92 16.11
CA VAL A 250 -13.70 0.69 15.16
C VAL A 250 -13.54 -0.64 14.44
N VAL A 251 -12.34 -0.94 13.92
CA VAL A 251 -12.10 -2.19 13.18
C VAL A 251 -11.97 -3.42 14.08
N LEU A 252 -11.80 -3.22 15.39
CA LEU A 252 -11.88 -4.28 16.41
C LEU A 252 -13.32 -4.53 16.89
N ASP A 253 -14.32 -3.99 16.18
CA ASP A 253 -15.74 -4.12 16.50
C ASP A 253 -16.08 -3.66 17.94
N CYS A 254 -15.48 -2.55 18.38
CA CYS A 254 -15.80 -1.95 19.67
C CYS A 254 -17.31 -1.67 19.78
N PRO A 255 -17.99 -2.13 20.87
CA PRO A 255 -19.45 -2.15 20.95
C PRO A 255 -20.09 -0.75 21.09
N ALA A 256 -19.29 0.28 21.37
CA ALA A 256 -19.77 1.63 21.61
C ALA A 256 -20.54 2.20 20.40
N ASP A 257 -21.64 2.92 20.67
CA ASP A 257 -22.52 3.41 19.60
C ASP A 257 -21.82 4.38 18.64
N TRP A 258 -20.89 5.20 19.14
CA TRP A 258 -20.09 6.12 18.32
C TRP A 258 -19.11 5.39 17.39
N CYS A 259 -18.59 4.20 17.74
CA CYS A 259 -17.80 3.38 16.83
C CYS A 259 -18.64 2.90 15.65
N ARG A 260 -19.87 2.45 15.96
CA ARG A 260 -20.82 1.95 14.98
C ARG A 260 -21.31 3.05 14.05
N ASP A 261 -21.61 4.22 14.61
CA ASP A 261 -21.95 5.42 13.86
C ASP A 261 -20.81 5.83 12.91
N TYR A 262 -19.57 5.87 13.40
CA TYR A 262 -18.40 6.15 12.58
C TYR A 262 -18.26 5.17 11.40
N LEU A 263 -18.34 3.86 11.70
CA LEU A 263 -18.20 2.82 10.70
C LEU A 263 -19.28 2.91 9.61
N LEU A 264 -20.54 3.14 9.99
CA LEU A 264 -21.65 3.14 9.04
C LEU A 264 -21.75 4.45 8.26
N ASN A 265 -21.52 5.59 8.91
CA ASN A 265 -21.82 6.90 8.33
C ASN A 265 -20.59 7.62 7.79
N TYR A 266 -19.38 7.31 8.26
CA TYR A 266 -18.17 8.06 7.89
C TYR A 266 -17.20 7.24 7.05
N GLU A 267 -16.84 6.03 7.48
CA GLU A 267 -15.87 5.18 6.78
C GLU A 267 -16.31 3.72 6.66
N PRO A 268 -17.36 3.45 5.85
CA PRO A 268 -17.86 2.09 5.65
C PRO A 268 -16.85 1.16 4.95
N TYR A 269 -15.84 1.73 4.27
CA TYR A 269 -14.74 0.98 3.67
C TYR A 269 -13.97 0.13 4.69
N LEU A 270 -13.95 0.52 5.96
CA LEU A 270 -13.30 -0.24 7.04
C LEU A 270 -13.88 -1.65 7.23
N LYS A 271 -15.07 -1.92 6.71
CA LYS A 271 -15.74 -3.24 6.74
C LYS A 271 -15.59 -4.03 5.43
N ASP A 272 -14.75 -3.57 4.50
CA ASP A 272 -14.57 -4.26 3.22
C ASP A 272 -13.97 -5.66 3.40
N THR A 273 -14.56 -6.63 2.68
CA THR A 273 -14.19 -8.06 2.75
C THR A 273 -12.77 -8.38 2.28
N SER A 274 -12.07 -7.45 1.61
CA SER A 274 -10.65 -7.62 1.27
C SER A 274 -9.71 -7.51 2.48
N ALA A 275 -10.19 -7.07 3.64
CA ALA A 275 -9.45 -6.92 4.90
C ALA A 275 -8.26 -5.94 4.89
N TYR A 276 -7.81 -5.42 3.74
CA TYR A 276 -6.77 -4.40 3.68
C TYR A 276 -7.05 -3.15 4.55
N PRO A 277 -8.24 -2.52 4.53
CA PRO A 277 -8.49 -1.35 5.37
C PRO A 277 -8.48 -1.70 6.87
N THR A 278 -9.00 -2.87 7.24
CA THR A 278 -8.94 -3.38 8.61
C THR A 278 -7.50 -3.53 9.07
N VAL A 279 -6.67 -4.25 8.31
CA VAL A 279 -5.26 -4.44 8.61
C VAL A 279 -4.52 -3.10 8.66
N GLN A 280 -4.78 -2.19 7.72
CA GLN A 280 -4.19 -0.84 7.71
C GLN A 280 -4.48 -0.07 9.01
N MET A 281 -5.71 -0.11 9.53
CA MET A 281 -6.05 0.58 10.77
C MET A 281 -5.42 -0.08 12.00
N LEU A 282 -5.34 -1.41 12.03
CA LEU A 282 -4.61 -2.11 13.09
C LEU A 282 -3.13 -1.78 13.06
N VAL A 283 -2.51 -1.74 11.88
CA VAL A 283 -1.10 -1.38 11.72
C VAL A 283 -0.85 0.06 12.17
N ASN A 284 -1.75 0.98 11.82
CA ASN A 284 -1.67 2.37 12.27
C ASN A 284 -1.82 2.45 13.80
N MET A 285 -2.77 1.73 14.40
CA MET A 285 -2.96 1.74 15.85
C MET A 285 -1.76 1.13 16.59
N LEU A 286 -1.27 -0.04 16.15
CA LEU A 286 -0.30 -0.85 16.89
C LEU A 286 1.17 -0.49 16.60
N TYR A 287 1.48 0.06 15.42
CA TYR A 287 2.86 0.41 15.04
C TYR A 287 3.05 1.91 14.81
N SER A 288 2.13 2.56 14.08
CA SER A 288 2.26 4.00 13.81
C SER A 288 2.08 4.83 15.09
N THR A 289 1.11 4.50 15.95
CA THR A 289 0.88 5.25 17.20
C THR A 289 2.09 5.20 18.15
N PRO A 290 2.72 4.05 18.45
CA PRO A 290 3.97 4.03 19.22
C PRO A 290 5.10 4.84 18.57
N CYS A 291 5.25 4.78 17.24
CA CYS A 291 6.21 5.63 16.53
C CYS A 291 5.92 7.12 16.74
N VAL A 292 4.65 7.53 16.71
CA VAL A 292 4.23 8.91 17.00
C VAL A 292 4.55 9.32 18.44
N ILE A 293 4.37 8.42 19.41
CA ILE A 293 4.77 8.67 20.81
C ILE A 293 6.28 8.88 20.92
N MET A 294 7.09 8.06 20.25
CA MET A 294 8.53 8.28 20.18
C MET A 294 8.87 9.63 19.53
N MET A 295 8.18 10.01 18.45
CA MET A 295 8.41 11.31 17.81
C MET A 295 8.06 12.49 18.73
N MET A 296 6.97 12.42 19.48
CA MET A 296 6.63 13.42 20.50
C MET A 296 7.72 13.52 21.57
N TYR A 297 8.25 12.38 22.04
CA TYR A 297 9.38 12.37 22.96
C TYR A 297 10.61 13.05 22.36
N GLY A 298 10.96 12.77 21.10
CA GLY A 298 12.10 13.37 20.42
C GLY A 298 11.96 14.89 20.19
N LEU A 299 10.74 15.41 20.10
CA LEU A 299 10.49 16.87 20.05
C LEU A 299 10.70 17.53 21.42
N CYS A 300 10.40 16.81 22.50
CA CYS A 300 10.54 17.30 23.87
C CYS A 300 11.99 17.24 24.38
N VAL A 301 12.75 16.22 23.99
CA VAL A 301 14.10 15.95 24.52
C VAL A 301 15.19 16.31 23.50
N PRO A 302 16.16 17.18 23.87
CA PRO A 302 17.25 17.52 22.97
C PRO A 302 18.19 16.32 22.73
N GLY A 303 18.84 16.29 21.57
CA GLY A 303 19.86 15.29 21.24
C GLY A 303 19.34 13.94 20.74
N CYS A 304 18.05 13.85 20.39
CA CYS A 304 17.46 12.66 19.74
C CYS A 304 17.85 12.58 18.25
N ASP A 305 19.08 12.14 17.97
CA ASP A 305 19.65 12.11 16.62
C ASP A 305 18.95 11.17 15.63
N TRP A 306 18.21 10.19 16.15
CA TRP A 306 17.35 9.27 15.42
C TRP A 306 16.03 9.89 14.95
N LEU A 307 15.60 11.02 15.50
CA LEU A 307 14.28 11.58 15.19
C LEU A 307 14.11 11.97 13.71
N PRO A 308 15.05 12.67 13.06
CA PRO A 308 14.91 13.01 11.64
C PRO A 308 14.73 11.77 10.76
N ASP A 309 15.50 10.72 11.01
CA ASP A 309 15.45 9.48 10.25
C ASP A 309 14.12 8.74 10.50
N LEU A 310 13.69 8.63 11.78
CA LEU A 310 12.40 8.03 12.13
C LEU A 310 11.22 8.80 11.51
N SER A 311 11.25 10.13 11.57
CA SER A 311 10.19 10.97 11.02
C SER A 311 10.06 10.83 9.51
N LEU A 312 11.19 10.63 8.80
CA LEU A 312 11.23 10.46 7.37
C LEU A 312 10.71 9.08 6.93
N VAL A 313 11.10 8.03 7.65
CA VAL A 313 10.54 6.68 7.47
C VAL A 313 9.03 6.70 7.73
N HIS A 314 8.59 7.31 8.84
CA HIS A 314 7.18 7.42 9.16
C HIS A 314 6.38 8.21 8.10
N ALA A 315 6.95 9.30 7.58
CA ALA A 315 6.34 10.08 6.50
C ALA A 315 6.11 9.23 5.24
N GLY A 316 7.09 8.44 4.81
CA GLY A 316 6.92 7.53 3.68
C GLY A 316 5.87 6.45 3.93
N ALA A 317 5.82 5.91 5.14
CA ALA A 317 4.83 4.91 5.55
C ALA A 317 3.40 5.47 5.50
N ILE A 318 3.17 6.65 6.09
CA ILE A 318 1.85 7.27 6.10
C ILE A 318 1.42 7.74 4.71
N ALA A 319 2.34 8.20 3.86
CA ALA A 319 2.01 8.61 2.50
C ALA A 319 1.44 7.44 1.69
N GLN A 320 2.09 6.28 1.74
CA GLN A 320 1.62 5.07 1.07
C GLN A 320 0.28 4.58 1.64
N ALA A 321 0.17 4.54 2.98
CA ALA A 321 -1.06 4.13 3.66
C ALA A 321 -2.25 5.01 3.28
N GLN A 322 -2.09 6.34 3.33
CA GLN A 322 -3.18 7.27 3.06
C GLN A 322 -3.54 7.30 1.58
N PHE A 323 -2.57 7.23 0.66
CA PHE A 323 -2.85 7.14 -0.76
C PHE A 323 -3.73 5.91 -1.07
N CYS A 324 -3.35 4.75 -0.55
CA CYS A 324 -4.10 3.52 -0.78
C CYS A 324 -5.47 3.52 -0.07
N HIS A 325 -5.54 4.02 1.17
CA HIS A 325 -6.79 4.08 1.93
C HIS A 325 -7.80 5.05 1.30
N ILE A 326 -7.38 6.28 1.01
CA ILE A 326 -8.24 7.31 0.39
C ILE A 326 -8.68 6.83 -0.99
N GLY A 327 -7.74 6.42 -1.83
CA GLY A 327 -8.03 5.97 -3.19
C GLY A 327 -9.00 4.79 -3.20
N ALA A 328 -8.76 3.77 -2.37
CA ALA A 328 -9.62 2.60 -2.33
C ALA A 328 -11.01 2.91 -1.74
N SER A 329 -11.12 3.80 -0.75
CA SER A 329 -12.41 4.22 -0.18
C SER A 329 -13.32 4.89 -1.21
N LEU A 330 -12.74 5.54 -2.22
CA LEU A 330 -13.45 6.27 -3.28
C LEU A 330 -13.58 5.44 -4.57
N HIS A 331 -12.82 4.36 -4.71
CA HIS A 331 -12.71 3.62 -5.96
C HIS A 331 -14.01 2.91 -6.35
N THR A 332 -14.28 2.84 -7.66
CA THR A 332 -15.42 2.09 -8.23
C THR A 332 -15.32 0.56 -8.04
N ARG A 333 -14.16 0.06 -7.61
CA ARG A 333 -13.92 -1.36 -7.30
C ARG A 333 -14.37 -1.72 -5.89
N THR A 334 -14.53 -0.72 -5.02
CA THR A 334 -15.12 -0.90 -3.71
C THR A 334 -16.63 -1.05 -3.89
N PRO A 335 -17.28 -2.05 -3.26
CA PRO A 335 -18.72 -2.20 -3.29
C PRO A 335 -19.43 -0.91 -2.84
N VAL A 336 -20.56 -0.57 -3.46
CA VAL A 336 -21.27 0.70 -3.19
C VAL A 336 -21.59 0.88 -1.71
N MET A 337 -21.96 -0.20 -1.01
CA MET A 337 -22.23 -0.20 0.43
C MET A 337 -21.03 0.18 1.31
N TYR A 338 -19.81 0.06 0.78
CA TYR A 338 -18.56 0.36 1.48
C TYR A 338 -17.88 1.65 0.98
N ARG A 339 -18.44 2.33 -0.02
CA ARG A 339 -17.90 3.61 -0.49
C ARG A 339 -18.33 4.75 0.43
N ILE A 340 -17.52 5.80 0.47
CA ILE A 340 -17.82 7.00 1.24
C ILE A 340 -19.10 7.67 0.70
N PRO A 341 -20.10 7.97 1.54
CA PRO A 341 -21.28 8.73 1.14
C PRO A 341 -20.90 10.14 0.66
N SER A 342 -21.55 10.63 -0.41
CA SER A 342 -21.23 11.95 -1.00
C SER A 342 -21.33 13.10 -0.01
N GLU A 343 -22.28 13.04 0.93
CA GLU A 343 -22.48 14.04 1.99
C GLU A 343 -21.30 14.12 2.97
N ARG A 344 -20.51 13.06 3.09
CA ARG A 344 -19.40 12.93 4.04
C ARG A 344 -18.03 13.01 3.36
N LEU A 345 -17.99 13.15 2.04
CA LEU A 345 -16.76 13.17 1.25
C LEU A 345 -15.80 14.28 1.71
N LEU A 346 -16.29 15.51 1.91
CA LEU A 346 -15.45 16.63 2.34
C LEU A 346 -14.84 16.38 3.72
N PHE A 347 -15.64 15.87 4.65
CA PHE A 347 -15.16 15.51 5.99
C PHE A 347 -14.08 14.43 5.90
N PHE A 348 -14.37 13.34 5.19
CA PHE A 348 -13.43 12.24 4.97
C PHE A 348 -12.10 12.72 4.37
N CYS A 349 -12.16 13.50 3.28
CA CYS A 349 -10.95 14.01 2.63
C CYS A 349 -10.15 14.93 3.55
N THR A 350 -10.81 15.79 4.34
CA THR A 350 -10.13 16.74 5.23
C THR A 350 -9.30 16.03 6.31
N PHE A 351 -9.90 15.07 7.01
CA PHE A 351 -9.22 14.34 8.08
C PHE A 351 -8.11 13.43 7.55
N ASN A 352 -8.33 12.73 6.43
CA ASN A 352 -7.30 11.88 5.84
C ASN A 352 -6.15 12.71 5.25
N LEU A 353 -6.44 13.87 4.63
CA LEU A 353 -5.38 14.75 4.13
C LEU A 353 -4.57 15.35 5.29
N PHE A 354 -5.23 15.75 6.38
CA PHE A 354 -4.52 16.20 7.58
C PHE A 354 -3.62 15.09 8.14
N TYR A 355 -4.14 13.87 8.28
CA TYR A 355 -3.39 12.70 8.73
C TYR A 355 -2.20 12.39 7.80
N ALA A 356 -2.37 12.59 6.49
CA ALA A 356 -1.32 12.40 5.49
C ALA A 356 -0.21 13.46 5.57
N LEU A 357 -0.58 14.73 5.75
CA LEU A 357 0.33 15.88 5.64
C LEU A 357 1.16 16.13 6.90
N ILE A 358 0.64 15.86 8.10
CA ILE A 358 1.36 16.13 9.36
C ILE A 358 2.73 15.42 9.41
N PRO A 359 2.85 14.12 9.10
CA PRO A 359 4.15 13.44 9.06
C PRO A 359 5.10 14.00 8.01
N GLN A 360 4.59 14.43 6.84
CA GLN A 360 5.43 15.03 5.79
C GLN A 360 6.05 16.34 6.31
N ALA A 361 5.21 17.21 6.86
CA ALA A 361 5.64 18.51 7.39
C ALA A 361 6.60 18.35 8.59
N LEU A 362 6.37 17.36 9.46
CA LEU A 362 7.26 17.04 10.56
C LEU A 362 8.63 16.57 10.06
N SER A 363 8.65 15.65 9.09
CA SER A 363 9.91 15.16 8.52
C SER A 363 10.73 16.29 7.89
N TYR A 364 10.07 17.19 7.15
CA TYR A 364 10.70 18.38 6.60
C TYR A 364 11.27 19.28 7.70
N ARG A 365 10.51 19.54 8.77
CA ARG A 365 10.98 20.32 9.93
C ARG A 365 12.21 19.69 10.59
N CYS A 366 12.23 18.36 10.77
CA CYS A 366 13.33 17.65 11.41
C CYS A 366 14.61 17.65 10.56
N ILE A 367 14.47 17.57 9.24
CA ILE A 367 15.61 17.56 8.30
C ILE A 367 16.14 18.96 8.02
N SER A 368 15.27 19.96 7.81
CA SER A 368 15.70 21.32 7.48
C SER A 368 16.28 22.09 8.67
N ARG A 369 15.92 21.73 9.91
CA ARG A 369 16.42 22.38 11.13
C ARG A 369 16.82 21.32 12.18
N PRO A 370 17.90 20.56 11.93
CA PRO A 370 18.28 19.42 12.75
C PRO A 370 19.00 19.77 14.06
N ALA A 371 19.35 21.05 14.28
CA ALA A 371 20.21 21.50 15.37
C ALA A 371 19.76 21.04 16.77
N PHE A 372 18.46 21.02 17.06
CA PHE A 372 17.93 20.55 18.34
C PHE A 372 18.19 19.05 18.59
N PHE A 373 18.26 18.24 17.53
CA PHE A 373 18.28 16.78 17.58
C PHE A 373 19.69 16.18 17.59
N ILE A 374 20.75 16.98 17.40
CA ILE A 374 22.12 16.44 17.30
C ILE A 374 22.60 15.88 18.64
N SER A 375 23.11 14.66 18.65
CA SER A 375 23.68 14.03 19.84
C SER A 375 25.07 14.61 20.20
N THR A 376 25.35 14.70 21.50
CA THR A 376 26.62 15.23 22.03
C THR A 376 27.85 14.47 21.52
N THR A 377 27.70 13.18 21.21
CA THR A 377 28.76 12.30 20.67
C THR A 377 29.17 12.66 19.23
N GLN A 378 28.28 13.25 18.44
CA GLN A 378 28.64 13.77 17.10
C GLN A 378 29.31 15.15 17.18
N HIS A 379 28.98 15.94 18.21
CA HIS A 379 29.58 17.25 18.44
C HIS A 379 31.07 17.17 18.81
N SER A 380 31.53 16.09 19.44
CA SER A 380 32.95 15.88 19.78
C SER A 380 33.81 15.32 18.64
N ARG A 381 33.20 14.84 17.54
CA ARG A 381 33.93 14.39 16.33
C ARG A 381 34.11 15.50 15.28
N THR A 382 33.45 16.63 15.47
CA THR A 382 33.43 17.77 14.54
C THR A 382 34.19 19.00 15.08
N ASN A 383 34.58 18.98 16.36
CA ASN A 383 35.60 19.84 16.96
C ASN A 383 36.91 19.05 17.05
#